data_AF-A0A8T5KZS4-F1
#
_entry.id   AF-A0A8T5KZS4-F1
#
_cell.length_a   1.000
_cell.length_b   1.000
_cell.length_c   1.000
_cell.angle_alpha   90.00
_cell.angle_beta   90.00
_cell.angle_gamma   90.00
#
_symmetry.space_group_name_H-M   'P 1'
#
loop_
_entity.id
_entity.type
_entity.pdbx_description
1 polymer ?
#
loop_
_entity_poly.entity_id
_entity_poly.type
_entity_poly.pdbx_seq_one_letter_code
_entity_poly.pdbx_strand_id
1 'polypeptide(L)'
;MKQKLLLIFLVLFLAPSLVSSASYHGNFNVDVGTGSIIINPDTCEEDWSSSFWSSCVNNEQTFICIQSNTNCNSEYLKPANCDITRDCDASDSSGSSSGGSSSGGGRSSSSSSGSGSNNNFTILSSETTANGEEKTDCTERWACQTWSNSKDLCGTRTCRDINECGTQDLRPEISRECGSVGFAGITGAVTGITNFAKSGVGIGFIFMILIVILFVLISVSKKK
;
A
#
# COMPACT_ATOMS: atom_id res chain seq x y z
N MET A 1 -21.63 11.64 58.74
CA MET A 1 -21.08 12.38 57.57
C MET A 1 -20.02 11.63 56.77
N LYS A 2 -19.06 10.93 57.40
CA LYS A 2 -17.91 10.30 56.69
C LYS A 2 -18.28 9.27 55.60
N GLN A 3 -19.37 8.51 55.76
CA GLN A 3 -19.77 7.49 54.77
C GLN A 3 -20.39 8.09 53.49
N LYS A 4 -21.08 9.23 53.59
CA LYS A 4 -21.64 9.93 52.42
C LYS A 4 -20.53 10.58 51.57
N LEU A 5 -19.47 11.07 52.21
CA LEU A 5 -18.32 11.67 51.51
C LEU A 5 -17.54 10.64 50.67
N LEU A 6 -17.37 9.42 51.21
CA LEU A 6 -16.66 8.34 50.52
C LEU A 6 -17.44 7.82 49.29
N LEU A 7 -18.77 7.79 49.39
CA LEU A 7 -19.64 7.37 48.29
C LEU A 7 -19.67 8.41 47.15
N ILE A 8 -19.65 9.71 47.48
CA ILE A 8 -19.54 10.79 46.49
C ILE A 8 -18.20 10.73 45.75
N PHE A 9 -17.10 10.46 46.46
CA PHE A 9 -15.77 10.35 45.84
C PHE A 9 -15.67 9.15 44.89
N LEU A 10 -16.27 8.01 45.27
CA LEU A 10 -16.31 6.81 44.42
C LEU A 10 -17.09 7.06 43.12
N VAL A 11 -18.24 7.73 43.19
CA VAL A 11 -19.07 8.04 42.02
C VAL A 11 -18.40 9.04 41.08
N LEU A 12 -17.72 10.06 41.61
CA LEU A 12 -16.97 11.03 40.81
C LEU A 12 -15.78 10.42 40.07
N PHE A 13 -15.19 9.34 40.59
CA PHE A 13 -14.07 8.65 39.96
C PHE A 13 -14.47 7.58 38.93
N LEU A 14 -15.66 6.99 39.05
CA LEU A 14 -16.16 6.01 38.09
C LEU A 14 -16.86 6.64 36.87
N ALA A 15 -17.34 7.88 36.99
CA ALA A 15 -18.06 8.55 35.90
C ALA A 15 -17.22 8.84 34.63
N PRO A 16 -15.93 9.23 34.70
CA PRO A 16 -15.17 9.58 33.49
C PRO A 16 -14.75 8.37 32.64
N SER A 17 -14.71 7.17 33.20
CA SER A 17 -14.24 5.96 32.50
C SER A 17 -15.24 5.40 31.46
N LEU A 18 -16.45 5.95 31.34
CA LEU A 18 -17.51 5.41 30.48
C LEU A 18 -17.69 6.16 29.15
N VAL A 19 -16.93 7.23 28.89
CA VAL A 19 -17.08 8.01 27.65
C VAL A 19 -15.87 7.77 26.73
N SER A 20 -15.76 6.55 26.20
CA SER A 20 -14.98 6.30 24.98
C SER A 20 -15.98 6.13 23.84
N SER A 21 -16.48 7.23 23.29
CA SER A 21 -17.29 7.21 22.08
C SER A 21 -16.37 6.91 20.88
N ALA A 22 -16.30 5.65 20.47
CA ALA A 22 -15.73 5.28 19.19
C ALA A 22 -16.67 5.78 18.09
N SER A 23 -16.24 6.81 17.36
CA SER A 23 -16.95 7.28 16.16
C SER A 23 -16.52 6.39 15.00
N TYR A 24 -17.44 5.56 14.50
CA TYR A 24 -17.21 4.75 13.30
C TYR A 24 -17.74 5.50 12.08
N HIS A 25 -16.86 5.81 11.13
CA HIS A 25 -17.24 6.27 9.79
C HIS A 25 -17.11 5.09 8.83
N GLY A 26 -18.24 4.50 8.44
CA GLY A 26 -18.32 3.51 7.37
C GLY A 26 -19.25 4.01 6.27
N ASN A 27 -18.88 3.79 5.01
CA ASN A 27 -19.71 4.11 3.85
C ASN A 27 -20.61 2.90 3.54
N PHE A 28 -21.90 3.13 3.32
CA PHE A 28 -22.90 2.07 3.10
C PHE A 28 -23.17 1.94 1.60
N ASN A 29 -22.54 0.96 0.95
CA ASN A 29 -22.79 0.67 -0.46
C ASN A 29 -23.79 -0.50 -0.55
N VAL A 30 -24.96 -0.25 -1.14
CA VAL A 30 -26.02 -1.27 -1.29
C VAL A 30 -26.04 -1.71 -2.74
N ASP A 31 -25.59 -2.94 -2.99
CA ASP A 31 -25.86 -3.60 -4.27
C ASP A 31 -27.24 -4.26 -4.23
N VAL A 32 -28.06 -4.00 -5.24
CA VAL A 32 -29.47 -4.42 -5.35
C VAL A 32 -29.66 -5.73 -6.14
N GLY A 33 -28.59 -6.52 -6.32
CA GLY A 33 -28.58 -7.63 -7.28
C GLY A 33 -29.33 -8.92 -6.91
N THR A 34 -29.42 -9.35 -5.65
CA THR A 34 -29.97 -10.70 -5.33
C THR A 34 -30.65 -10.85 -3.96
N GLY A 35 -30.97 -9.75 -3.26
CA GLY A 35 -31.82 -9.80 -2.06
C GLY A 35 -31.16 -10.38 -0.80
N SER A 36 -29.83 -10.52 -0.77
CA SER A 36 -29.08 -10.81 0.46
C SER A 36 -28.20 -9.62 0.81
N ILE A 37 -28.57 -8.88 1.85
CA ILE A 37 -27.76 -7.80 2.41
C ILE A 37 -26.77 -8.45 3.36
N ILE A 38 -25.56 -8.74 2.87
CA ILE A 38 -24.46 -9.19 3.71
C ILE A 38 -23.68 -7.94 4.15
N ILE A 39 -23.99 -7.43 5.34
CA ILE A 39 -23.18 -6.39 5.99
C ILE A 39 -21.96 -7.08 6.58
N ASN A 40 -20.92 -7.29 5.78
CA ASN A 40 -19.61 -7.65 6.31
C ASN A 40 -18.81 -6.35 6.51
N PRO A 41 -18.41 -6.01 7.75
CA PRO A 41 -17.58 -4.83 8.02
C PRO A 41 -16.17 -4.90 7.43
N ASP A 42 -15.81 -6.02 6.80
CA ASP A 42 -14.47 -6.32 6.26
C ASP A 42 -14.46 -6.51 4.73
N THR A 43 -15.56 -6.23 4.01
CA THR A 43 -15.54 -6.34 2.54
C THR A 43 -14.79 -5.17 1.96
N CYS A 44 -13.52 -5.40 1.68
CA CYS A 44 -12.71 -4.47 0.94
C CYS A 44 -13.20 -4.44 -0.52
N GLU A 45 -13.74 -3.30 -0.93
CA GLU A 45 -14.15 -3.06 -2.32
C GLU A 45 -12.88 -2.76 -3.14
N GLU A 46 -12.53 -3.66 -4.06
CA GLU A 46 -11.40 -3.47 -4.97
C GLU A 46 -11.76 -2.39 -6.00
N ASP A 47 -11.03 -1.29 -6.00
CA ASP A 47 -11.14 -0.22 -7.00
C ASP A 47 -9.87 -0.16 -7.86
N TRP A 48 -10.01 -0.56 -9.13
CA TRP A 48 -8.95 -0.58 -10.15
C TRP A 48 -9.07 0.57 -11.16
N SER A 49 -9.88 1.59 -10.86
CA SER A 49 -10.14 2.73 -11.75
C SER A 49 -8.88 3.55 -12.11
N SER A 50 -7.84 3.49 -11.28
CA SER A 50 -6.57 4.21 -11.45
C SER A 50 -5.55 3.51 -12.36
N SER A 51 -5.99 2.59 -13.22
CA SER A 51 -5.11 1.83 -14.11
C SER A 51 -4.71 2.63 -15.36
N PHE A 52 -3.47 2.52 -15.83
CA PHE A 52 -2.95 3.23 -17.00
C PHE A 52 -1.87 2.45 -17.75
N TRP A 53 -1.64 2.79 -19.02
CA TRP A 53 -0.50 2.27 -19.78
C TRP A 53 0.78 3.03 -19.40
N SER A 54 1.87 2.30 -19.15
CA SER A 54 3.20 2.89 -18.95
C SER A 54 3.64 3.70 -20.17
N SER A 55 4.63 4.56 -19.99
CA SER A 55 5.33 5.16 -21.13
C SER A 55 5.89 4.08 -22.06
N CYS A 56 5.87 4.36 -23.36
CA CYS A 56 6.49 3.53 -24.38
C CYS A 56 8.02 3.55 -24.20
N VAL A 57 8.64 2.39 -23.98
CA VAL A 57 10.10 2.23 -23.90
C VAL A 57 10.47 1.03 -24.77
N ASN A 58 11.40 1.22 -25.71
CA ASN A 58 11.83 0.18 -26.66
C ASN A 58 10.67 -0.44 -27.46
N ASN A 59 9.74 0.39 -27.93
CA ASN A 59 8.51 -0.03 -28.60
C ASN A 59 7.57 -0.89 -27.76
N GLU A 60 7.79 -1.05 -26.45
CA GLU A 60 6.89 -1.77 -25.56
C GLU A 60 6.27 -0.85 -24.50
N GLN A 61 5.03 -1.14 -24.11
CA GLN A 61 4.33 -0.52 -22.98
C GLN A 61 3.56 -1.57 -22.19
N THR A 62 3.49 -1.39 -20.87
CA THR A 62 2.83 -2.32 -19.93
C THR A 62 1.62 -1.66 -19.30
N PHE A 63 0.50 -2.37 -19.18
CA PHE A 63 -0.68 -1.85 -18.48
C PHE A 63 -0.49 -2.00 -16.97
N ILE A 64 -0.30 -0.87 -16.29
CA ILE A 64 -0.10 -0.79 -14.85
C ILE A 64 -1.45 -0.65 -14.17
N CYS A 65 -1.79 -1.62 -13.34
CA CYS A 65 -2.98 -1.58 -12.52
C CYS A 65 -2.64 -1.07 -11.12
N ILE A 66 -3.28 0.03 -10.73
CA ILE A 66 -3.17 0.57 -9.38
C ILE A 66 -4.48 0.33 -8.67
N GLN A 67 -4.38 -0.36 -7.53
CA GLN A 67 -5.50 -0.51 -6.63
C GLN A 67 -5.59 0.74 -5.74
N SER A 68 -6.64 1.52 -5.90
CA SER A 68 -6.85 2.76 -5.13
C SER A 68 -7.02 2.47 -3.63
N ASN A 69 -7.52 1.28 -3.29
CA ASN A 69 -7.74 0.86 -1.91
C ASN A 69 -6.61 -0.07 -1.43
N THR A 70 -5.60 0.49 -0.77
CA THR A 70 -4.40 -0.24 -0.31
C THR A 70 -4.67 -1.30 0.76
N ASN A 71 -5.89 -1.38 1.30
CA ASN A 71 -6.24 -2.33 2.35
C ASN A 71 -6.83 -3.65 1.84
N CYS A 72 -7.07 -3.81 0.53
CA CYS A 72 -7.55 -5.08 -0.01
C CYS A 72 -6.35 -5.89 -0.52
N ASN A 73 -5.97 -6.95 0.19
CA ASN A 73 -4.93 -7.87 -0.27
C ASN A 73 -5.48 -8.96 -1.21
N SER A 74 -6.62 -8.73 -1.85
CA SER A 74 -7.22 -9.69 -2.78
C SER A 74 -6.85 -9.33 -4.22
N GLU A 75 -6.59 -10.36 -5.02
CA GLU A 75 -6.36 -10.25 -6.47
C GLU A 75 -7.60 -10.73 -7.25
N TYR A 76 -8.74 -10.90 -6.58
CA TYR A 76 -9.89 -11.62 -7.14
C TYR A 76 -10.61 -10.83 -8.24
N LEU A 77 -10.57 -9.50 -8.19
CA LEU A 77 -11.15 -8.63 -9.23
C LEU A 77 -10.08 -7.87 -10.01
N LYS A 78 -8.80 -8.28 -9.89
CA LYS A 78 -7.71 -7.72 -10.71
C LYS A 78 -8.05 -7.90 -12.19
N PRO A 79 -8.15 -6.82 -12.99
CA PRO A 79 -8.44 -6.94 -14.42
C PRO A 79 -7.44 -7.88 -15.11
N ALA A 80 -7.94 -8.73 -16.03
CA ALA A 80 -7.09 -9.63 -16.82
C ALA A 80 -6.05 -8.89 -17.68
N ASN A 81 -6.26 -7.58 -17.87
CA ASN A 81 -5.39 -6.71 -18.64
C ASN A 81 -4.21 -6.18 -17.82
N CYS A 82 -4.15 -6.43 -16.51
CA CYS A 82 -3.04 -5.99 -15.70
C CYS A 82 -1.76 -6.73 -16.08
N ASP A 83 -0.64 -6.00 -16.10
CA ASP A 83 0.70 -6.52 -16.41
C ASP A 83 0.85 -7.05 -17.84
N ILE A 84 -0.15 -6.85 -18.71
CA ILE A 84 0.00 -7.16 -20.13
C ILE A 84 0.96 -6.15 -20.75
N THR A 85 1.86 -6.64 -21.59
CA THR A 85 2.75 -5.82 -22.41
C THR A 85 2.27 -5.87 -23.84
N ARG A 86 2.30 -4.74 -24.52
CA ARG A 86 2.01 -4.64 -25.95
C ARG A 86 3.03 -3.73 -26.61
N ASP A 87 3.17 -3.90 -27.93
CA ASP A 87 3.88 -2.92 -28.73
C ASP A 87 3.15 -1.57 -28.66
N CYS A 88 3.89 -0.50 -28.42
CA CYS A 88 3.40 0.84 -28.74
C CYS A 88 3.53 1.01 -30.24
N ASP A 89 2.39 1.15 -30.92
CA ASP A 89 2.36 1.66 -32.28
C ASP A 89 3.02 3.05 -32.28
N ALA A 90 4.26 3.12 -32.76
CA ALA A 90 4.98 4.38 -32.99
C ALA A 90 4.34 5.22 -34.12
N SER A 91 3.21 4.75 -34.65
CA SER A 91 2.50 5.26 -35.82
C SER A 91 1.84 6.62 -35.60
N ASP A 92 1.57 7.05 -34.35
CA ASP A 92 0.75 8.25 -34.07
C ASP A 92 1.45 9.37 -33.28
N SER A 93 2.78 9.48 -33.36
CA SER A 93 3.49 10.70 -32.90
C SER A 93 3.39 11.89 -33.87
N SER A 94 2.50 11.86 -34.87
CA SER A 94 2.08 13.09 -35.57
C SER A 94 0.94 13.75 -34.80
N GLY A 95 1.30 14.70 -33.95
CA GLY A 95 0.36 15.51 -33.18
C GLY A 95 -0.83 15.99 -34.01
N SER A 96 -2.03 15.70 -33.54
CA SER A 96 -3.26 16.25 -34.11
C SER A 96 -4.13 16.79 -32.98
N SER A 97 -4.06 18.11 -32.85
CA SER A 97 -5.02 18.97 -32.19
C SER A 97 -6.44 18.68 -32.68
N SER A 98 -7.38 18.54 -31.73
CA SER A 98 -8.79 18.96 -31.80
C SER A 98 -9.51 19.00 -33.16
N GLY A 99 -10.57 18.18 -33.31
CA GLY A 99 -11.62 18.44 -34.29
C GLY A 99 -12.52 17.24 -34.53
N GLY A 100 -13.74 17.25 -33.98
CA GLY A 100 -14.73 16.20 -34.21
C GLY A 100 -15.25 16.17 -35.64
N SER A 101 -15.87 15.05 -36.03
CA SER A 101 -17.13 14.96 -36.77
C SER A 101 -17.46 13.51 -37.12
N SER A 102 -18.75 13.21 -37.04
CA SER A 102 -19.46 12.03 -37.53
C SER A 102 -19.10 11.62 -38.96
N SER A 103 -19.20 10.32 -39.28
CA SER A 103 -20.09 9.74 -40.33
C SER A 103 -19.58 8.41 -40.89
N GLY A 104 -20.46 7.39 -40.90
CA GLY A 104 -20.79 6.61 -42.10
C GLY A 104 -19.78 5.58 -42.66
N GLY A 105 -20.06 4.30 -42.37
CA GLY A 105 -20.18 3.15 -43.29
C GLY A 105 -19.26 2.97 -44.50
N GLY A 106 -18.79 1.74 -44.72
CA GLY A 106 -18.33 1.28 -46.03
C GLY A 106 -17.51 0.00 -46.00
N ARG A 107 -17.91 -0.98 -46.79
CA ARG A 107 -17.34 -2.33 -46.91
C ARG A 107 -16.15 -2.39 -47.88
N SER A 108 -15.46 -3.53 -47.84
CA SER A 108 -14.95 -4.31 -48.99
C SER A 108 -13.43 -4.27 -49.30
N SER A 109 -12.83 -5.45 -49.09
CA SER A 109 -12.06 -6.26 -50.06
C SER A 109 -10.71 -5.80 -50.63
N SER A 110 -9.75 -6.72 -50.46
CA SER A 110 -8.84 -7.32 -51.46
C SER A 110 -7.58 -6.60 -51.94
N SER A 111 -6.48 -7.35 -51.80
CA SER A 111 -5.39 -7.62 -52.75
C SER A 111 -4.26 -6.58 -52.95
N SER A 112 -3.01 -7.07 -52.82
CA SER A 112 -1.98 -7.10 -53.88
C SER A 112 -0.57 -6.69 -53.40
N SER A 113 0.33 -7.67 -53.41
CA SER A 113 1.64 -7.69 -54.08
C SER A 113 2.43 -6.38 -54.32
N GLY A 114 3.69 -6.35 -53.87
CA GLY A 114 4.76 -5.46 -54.37
C GLY A 114 6.00 -5.51 -53.47
N SER A 115 6.99 -6.37 -53.73
CA SER A 115 8.17 -6.13 -54.58
C SER A 115 8.98 -4.86 -54.26
N GLY A 116 10.17 -5.06 -53.67
CA GLY A 116 11.39 -4.37 -54.08
C GLY A 116 11.78 -3.08 -53.34
N SER A 117 12.78 -3.16 -52.47
CA SER A 117 13.80 -2.10 -52.36
C SER A 117 15.08 -2.64 -51.72
N ASN A 118 16.07 -2.87 -52.58
CA ASN A 118 17.47 -3.05 -52.22
C ASN A 118 18.03 -1.68 -51.84
N ASN A 119 18.18 -1.40 -50.54
CA ASN A 119 19.00 -0.28 -50.10
C ASN A 119 20.33 -0.82 -49.59
N ASN A 120 21.33 -0.59 -50.45
CA ASN A 120 22.75 -0.77 -50.25
C ASN A 120 23.21 0.00 -48.99
N PHE A 121 23.25 -0.68 -47.84
CA PHE A 121 23.76 -0.14 -46.58
C PHE A 121 25.30 -0.24 -46.60
N THR A 122 25.93 0.90 -46.86
CA THR A 122 27.39 1.03 -46.81
C THR A 122 27.80 1.08 -45.34
N ILE A 123 28.33 -0.04 -44.85
CA ILE A 123 28.93 -0.16 -43.52
C ILE A 123 30.18 0.74 -43.51
N LEU A 124 30.02 1.94 -42.95
CA LEU A 124 31.14 2.81 -42.64
C LEU A 124 31.69 2.36 -41.29
N SER A 125 32.71 1.52 -41.35
CA SER A 125 33.54 1.13 -40.21
C SER A 125 34.26 2.38 -39.68
N SER A 126 33.68 3.00 -38.66
CA SER A 126 34.34 4.04 -37.88
C SER A 126 35.25 3.36 -36.85
N GLU A 127 36.55 3.40 -37.11
CA GLU A 127 37.59 3.01 -36.18
C GLU A 127 37.63 3.98 -34.99
N THR A 128 37.33 3.42 -33.82
CA THR A 128 38.00 3.60 -32.54
C THR A 128 38.83 4.88 -32.37
N THR A 129 38.21 5.92 -31.79
CA THR A 129 38.95 6.87 -30.96
C THR A 129 38.58 6.61 -29.51
N ALA A 130 39.48 5.92 -28.81
CA ALA A 130 39.44 5.74 -27.37
C ALA A 130 39.57 7.10 -26.69
N ASN A 131 38.45 7.70 -26.29
CA ASN A 131 38.46 8.82 -25.34
C ASN A 131 37.04 9.04 -24.80
N GLY A 132 36.90 8.87 -23.49
CA GLY A 132 35.67 9.19 -22.76
C GLY A 132 34.55 8.21 -23.09
N GLU A 133 34.49 7.12 -22.33
CA GLU A 133 33.26 6.36 -22.13
C GLU A 133 32.21 7.36 -21.63
N GLU A 134 31.48 7.96 -22.57
CA GLU A 134 30.28 8.71 -22.30
C GLU A 134 29.35 7.70 -21.66
N LYS A 135 29.34 7.72 -20.31
CA LYS A 135 28.50 6.88 -19.49
C LYS A 135 27.07 7.16 -19.93
N THR A 136 26.59 6.34 -20.84
CA THR A 136 25.19 6.31 -21.24
C THR A 136 24.40 6.28 -19.96
N ASP A 137 23.48 7.24 -19.81
CA ASP A 137 22.71 7.45 -18.59
C ASP A 137 21.83 6.22 -18.36
N CYS A 138 22.42 5.21 -17.72
CA CYS A 138 21.79 3.93 -17.48
C CYS A 138 20.91 4.10 -16.26
N THR A 139 19.62 4.33 -16.52
CA THR A 139 18.63 4.39 -15.45
C THR A 139 18.33 2.97 -14.98
N GLU A 140 18.64 2.70 -13.72
CA GLU A 140 18.38 1.40 -13.10
C GLU A 140 16.88 1.07 -13.12
N ARG A 141 16.53 -0.17 -13.46
CA ARG A 141 15.13 -0.65 -13.44
C ARG A 141 15.06 -2.00 -12.77
N TRP A 142 14.52 -2.02 -11.55
CA TRP A 142 14.52 -3.20 -10.70
C TRP A 142 13.24 -4.02 -10.81
N ALA A 143 13.37 -5.32 -11.06
CA ALA A 143 12.31 -6.31 -10.85
C ALA A 143 12.57 -7.06 -9.54
N CYS A 144 11.63 -6.99 -8.60
CA CYS A 144 11.70 -7.69 -7.32
C CYS A 144 10.68 -8.82 -7.26
N GLN A 145 11.08 -9.94 -6.66
CA GLN A 145 10.16 -10.99 -6.25
C GLN A 145 9.26 -10.52 -5.11
N THR A 146 8.16 -11.26 -4.88
CA THR A 146 7.32 -11.09 -3.71
C THR A 146 8.14 -11.28 -2.43
N TRP A 147 7.76 -10.57 -1.38
CA TRP A 147 8.31 -10.74 -0.05
C TRP A 147 8.18 -12.20 0.44
N SER A 148 9.19 -12.69 1.16
CA SER A 148 9.17 -14.04 1.73
C SER A 148 7.97 -14.28 2.65
N ASN A 149 7.45 -13.23 3.29
CA ASN A 149 6.14 -13.24 3.93
C ASN A 149 5.18 -12.31 3.16
N SER A 150 4.44 -12.90 2.22
CA SER A 150 3.49 -12.18 1.37
C SER A 150 2.27 -11.66 2.14
N LYS A 151 1.87 -12.32 3.23
CA LYS A 151 0.69 -11.95 4.01
C LYS A 151 0.89 -10.61 4.73
N ASP A 152 2.07 -10.45 5.32
CA ASP A 152 2.42 -9.29 6.13
C ASP A 152 3.30 -8.27 5.37
N LEU A 153 3.52 -8.48 4.06
CA LEU A 153 4.34 -7.65 3.18
C LEU A 153 5.74 -7.34 3.76
N CYS A 154 6.39 -8.37 4.34
CA CYS A 154 7.65 -8.28 5.07
C CYS A 154 8.57 -9.49 4.83
N GLY A 155 9.79 -9.44 5.37
CA GLY A 155 10.78 -10.51 5.27
C GLY A 155 11.89 -10.15 4.29
N THR A 156 12.34 -11.11 3.48
CA THR A 156 13.39 -10.90 2.47
C THR A 156 12.86 -11.06 1.07
N ARG A 157 13.37 -10.29 0.11
CA ARG A 157 13.08 -10.47 -1.32
C ARG A 157 14.33 -10.30 -2.16
N THR A 158 14.31 -10.92 -3.34
CA THR A 158 15.37 -10.80 -4.34
C THR A 158 14.96 -9.79 -5.39
N CYS A 159 15.83 -8.83 -5.68
CA CYS A 159 15.66 -7.86 -6.76
C CYS A 159 16.79 -8.01 -7.78
N ARG A 160 16.45 -7.98 -9.07
CA ARG A 160 17.38 -7.99 -10.20
C ARG A 160 17.22 -6.69 -10.98
N ASP A 161 18.34 -6.06 -11.31
CA ASP A 161 18.37 -4.96 -12.27
C ASP A 161 18.18 -5.52 -13.69
N ILE A 162 17.13 -5.09 -14.37
CA ILE A 162 16.78 -5.54 -15.72
C ILE A 162 17.75 -4.94 -16.75
N ASN A 163 18.27 -3.74 -16.47
CA ASN A 163 19.11 -3.00 -17.41
C ASN A 163 20.60 -3.25 -17.19
N GLU A 164 20.96 -4.03 -16.17
CA GLU A 164 22.34 -4.41 -15.83
C GLU A 164 23.30 -3.20 -15.75
N CYS A 165 22.81 -2.07 -15.21
CA CYS A 165 23.52 -0.80 -15.13
C CYS A 165 24.75 -0.83 -14.19
N GLY A 166 24.86 -1.87 -13.35
CA GLY A 166 25.99 -2.06 -12.42
C GLY A 166 26.01 -1.12 -11.22
N THR A 167 24.98 -0.29 -11.05
CA THR A 167 24.78 0.63 -9.93
C THR A 167 23.69 0.07 -8.98
N GLN A 168 23.58 0.61 -7.75
CA GLN A 168 22.58 0.18 -6.76
C GLN A 168 21.83 1.35 -6.11
N ASP A 169 21.87 2.53 -6.73
CA ASP A 169 21.39 3.78 -6.16
C ASP A 169 19.85 3.81 -6.06
N LEU A 170 19.15 3.13 -6.97
CA LEU A 170 17.68 3.01 -7.00
C LEU A 170 17.20 1.63 -6.59
N ARG A 171 18.06 0.81 -5.98
CA ARG A 171 17.72 -0.54 -5.55
C ARG A 171 16.65 -0.52 -4.45
N PRO A 172 15.50 -1.20 -4.63
CA PRO A 172 14.48 -1.28 -3.59
C PRO A 172 14.96 -2.05 -2.35
N GLU A 173 14.30 -1.82 -1.21
CA GLU A 173 14.55 -2.54 0.05
C GLU A 173 14.46 -4.06 -0.15
N ILE A 174 15.50 -4.80 0.24
CA ILE A 174 15.57 -6.27 0.10
C ILE A 174 15.28 -7.04 1.40
N SER A 175 15.25 -6.35 2.54
CA SER A 175 14.96 -6.93 3.84
C SER A 175 14.13 -5.96 4.66
N ARG A 176 13.00 -6.44 5.16
CA ARG A 176 12.07 -5.72 6.01
C ARG A 176 11.74 -6.59 7.20
N GLU A 177 11.85 -6.05 8.41
CA GLU A 177 11.44 -6.79 9.61
C GLU A 177 9.94 -7.05 9.57
N CYS A 178 9.56 -8.31 9.78
CA CYS A 178 8.17 -8.62 10.03
C CYS A 178 7.82 -8.09 11.40
N GLY A 179 6.89 -7.12 11.43
CA GLY A 179 6.23 -6.75 12.67
C GLY A 179 5.71 -8.06 13.25
N SER A 180 6.27 -8.48 14.38
CA SER A 180 5.70 -9.59 15.11
C SER A 180 4.29 -9.12 15.42
N VAL A 181 3.30 -9.63 14.70
CA VAL A 181 1.91 -9.54 15.08
C VAL A 181 1.89 -10.23 16.42
N GLY A 182 2.12 -9.42 17.45
CA GLY A 182 1.94 -9.81 18.81
C GLY A 182 0.48 -10.17 18.87
N PHE A 183 0.20 -11.45 18.65
CA PHE A 183 -0.75 -12.14 19.49
C PHE A 183 -0.30 -11.79 20.90
N ALA A 184 -0.80 -10.67 21.39
CA ALA A 184 -1.17 -10.47 22.76
C ALA A 184 -2.23 -11.54 23.04
N GLY A 185 -1.78 -12.80 23.00
CA GLY A 185 -2.44 -13.91 23.60
C GLY A 185 -2.71 -13.45 25.00
N ILE A 186 -3.99 -13.46 25.33
CA ILE A 186 -4.57 -13.19 26.63
C ILE A 186 -4.18 -14.34 27.58
N THR A 187 -2.94 -14.81 27.50
CA THR A 187 -2.34 -15.77 28.43
C THR A 187 -1.56 -14.92 29.40
N GLY A 188 -2.17 -14.73 30.58
CA GLY A 188 -1.71 -13.85 31.65
C GLY A 188 -0.36 -14.24 32.24
N ALA A 189 0.70 -14.03 31.47
CA ALA A 189 2.05 -13.85 31.97
C ALA A 189 2.31 -12.34 31.96
N VAL A 190 2.28 -11.73 33.15
CA VAL A 190 2.63 -10.33 33.39
C VAL A 190 4.14 -10.16 33.17
N THR A 191 4.56 -10.18 31.92
CA THR A 191 5.92 -9.85 31.49
C THR A 191 5.83 -8.62 30.60
N GLY A 192 5.47 -7.47 31.19
CA GLY A 192 5.29 -6.23 30.43
C GLY A 192 5.21 -4.96 31.25
N ILE A 193 5.62 -4.98 32.51
CA ILE A 193 5.50 -3.81 33.41
C ILE A 193 6.55 -2.73 33.08
N THR A 194 7.62 -3.07 32.37
CA THR A 194 8.74 -2.14 32.13
C THR A 194 8.44 -1.08 31.08
N ASN A 195 7.60 -1.37 30.08
CA ASN A 195 7.23 -0.39 29.05
C ASN A 195 6.03 0.48 29.43
N PHE A 196 5.17 0.02 30.35
CA PHE A 196 4.04 0.82 30.83
C PHE A 196 4.51 2.01 31.70
N ALA A 197 5.63 1.86 32.40
CA ALA A 197 6.26 2.94 33.16
C ALA A 197 6.87 4.06 32.28
N LYS A 198 7.06 3.80 30.98
CA LYS A 198 7.64 4.77 30.02
C LYS A 198 6.58 5.60 29.28
N SER A 199 5.32 5.16 29.31
CA SER A 199 4.18 5.94 28.81
C SER A 199 3.79 6.98 29.87
N GLY A 200 3.69 8.26 29.47
CA GLY A 200 3.28 9.35 30.37
C GLY A 200 1.91 9.11 31.04
N VAL A 201 1.07 8.25 30.44
CA VAL A 201 -0.24 7.85 30.98
C VAL A 201 -0.11 6.83 32.12
N GLY A 202 0.90 5.96 32.08
CA GLY A 202 1.08 4.89 33.05
C GLY A 202 1.50 5.38 34.44
N ILE A 203 2.32 6.44 34.51
CA ILE A 203 2.76 7.03 35.77
C ILE A 203 1.57 7.66 36.52
N GLY A 204 0.66 8.33 35.81
CA GLY A 204 -0.51 8.97 36.42
C GLY A 204 -1.42 7.98 37.15
N PHE A 205 -1.60 6.79 36.59
CA PHE A 205 -2.43 5.74 37.20
C PHE A 205 -1.82 5.19 38.49
N ILE A 206 -0.50 5.00 38.52
CA ILE A 206 0.21 4.50 39.71
C ILE A 206 0.14 5.51 40.86
N PHE A 207 0.34 6.80 40.57
CA PHE A 207 0.20 7.86 41.57
C PHE A 207 -1.23 7.93 42.13
N MET A 208 -2.25 7.78 41.29
CA MET A 208 -3.64 7.74 41.73
C MET A 208 -3.89 6.59 42.72
N ILE A 209 -3.45 5.39 42.39
CA ILE A 209 -3.63 4.21 43.23
C ILE A 209 -2.95 4.41 44.60
N LEU A 210 -1.72 4.96 44.61
CA LEU A 210 -1.00 5.25 45.86
C LEU A 210 -1.73 6.27 46.74
N ILE A 211 -2.30 7.33 46.14
CA ILE A 211 -3.07 8.33 46.88
C ILE A 211 -4.32 7.70 47.51
N VAL A 212 -5.02 6.83 46.79
CA VAL A 212 -6.20 6.11 47.31
C VAL A 212 -5.80 5.21 48.48
N ILE A 213 -4.72 4.43 48.37
CA ILE A 213 -4.23 3.56 49.45
C ILE A 213 -3.86 4.39 50.70
N LEU A 214 -3.12 5.49 50.52
CA LEU A 214 -2.73 6.37 51.64
C LEU A 214 -3.97 6.96 52.33
N PHE A 215 -4.95 7.39 51.55
CA PHE A 215 -6.20 7.94 52.09
C PHE A 215 -6.99 6.89 52.89
N VAL A 216 -7.04 5.64 52.42
CA VAL A 216 -7.67 4.53 53.14
C VAL A 216 -6.92 4.27 54.46
N LEU A 217 -5.59 4.22 54.45
CA LEU A 217 -4.78 3.99 55.66
C LEU A 217 -4.99 5.09 56.72
N ILE A 218 -5.01 6.37 56.32
CA ILE A 218 -5.30 7.50 57.22
C ILE A 218 -6.73 7.42 57.78
N SER A 219 -7.68 6.97 56.96
CA SER A 219 -9.07 6.82 57.39
C SER A 219 -9.27 5.70 58.40
N VAL A 220 -8.48 4.62 58.29
CA VAL A 220 -8.50 3.50 59.23
C VAL A 220 -7.77 3.84 60.54
N SER A 221 -6.64 4.55 60.48
CA SER A 221 -5.87 4.91 61.67
C SER A 221 -6.62 5.87 62.61
N LYS A 222 -7.46 6.76 62.07
CA LYS A 222 -8.30 7.68 62.87
C LYS A 222 -9.50 7.01 63.58
N LYS A 223 -9.72 5.71 63.39
CA LYS A 223 -10.79 4.95 64.06
C LYS A 223 -10.31 4.12 65.26
N LYS A 224 -9.00 4.03 65.47
CA LYS A 224 -8.42 3.50 66.72
C LYS A 224 -8.13 4.67 67.65
#